data_AF-A0A2V8IVH9-F1
#
_entry.id   AF-A0A2V8IVH9-F1
#
_cell.length_a   1.000
_cell.length_b   1.000
_cell.length_c   1.000
_cell.angle_alpha   90.00
_cell.angle_beta   90.00
_cell.angle_gamma   90.00
#
_symmetry.space_group_name_H-M   'P 1'
#
loop_
_entity.id
_entity.type
_entity.pdbx_description
1 polymer ?
#
loop_
_entity_poly.entity_id
_entity_poly.type
_entity_poly.pdbx_seq_one_letter_code
_entity_poly.pdbx_strand_id
1 'polypeptide(L)'
;DLTDNVNFMATNLTTQVRNIAEVTTAVARGDLTKKITVDVRGEVLELKHTINTMVDQLSSFASEVTRVAREVGTEGKLGGQAQVRGVAGTWKDLTDNVNFMANNLTTQVRNIA
;
A
#
# COMPACT_ATOMS: atom_id res chain seq x y z
N ASP A 1 40.88 8.08 -12.44
CA ASP A 1 39.87 7.77 -13.48
C ASP A 1 39.04 6.52 -13.25
N LEU A 2 39.53 5.29 -13.47
CA LEU A 2 38.65 4.11 -13.30
C LEU A 2 38.22 3.89 -11.83
N THR A 3 39.17 4.00 -10.90
CA THR A 3 38.90 3.88 -9.46
C THR A 3 37.91 4.94 -8.96
N ASP A 4 38.05 6.19 -9.43
CA ASP A 4 37.16 7.28 -9.02
C ASP A 4 35.75 7.11 -9.58
N ASN A 5 35.63 6.65 -10.83
CA ASN A 5 34.34 6.32 -11.44
C ASN A 5 33.64 5.16 -10.72
N VAL A 6 34.38 4.10 -10.36
CA VAL A 6 33.85 2.97 -9.59
C VAL A 6 33.41 3.43 -8.19
N ASN A 7 34.21 4.26 -7.52
CA ASN A 7 33.86 4.81 -6.21
C ASN A 7 32.60 5.70 -6.28
N PHE A 8 32.44 6.48 -7.34
CA PHE A 8 31.25 7.30 -7.57
C PHE A 8 30.01 6.42 -7.79
N MET A 9 30.11 5.39 -8.64
CA MET A 9 29.03 4.43 -8.86
C MET A 9 28.63 3.70 -7.57
N ALA A 10 29.60 3.24 -6.78
CA ALA A 10 29.36 2.56 -5.50
C ALA A 10 28.67 3.48 -4.49
N THR A 11 29.07 4.75 -4.42
CA THR A 11 28.46 5.75 -3.53
C THR A 11 27.00 6.04 -3.91
N ASN A 12 26.72 6.15 -5.21
CA ASN A 12 25.36 6.35 -5.71
C ASN A 12 24.47 5.14 -5.43
N LEU A 13 24.95 3.92 -5.72
CA LEU A 13 24.20 2.68 -5.42
C LEU A 13 23.93 2.53 -3.93
N THR A 14 24.91 2.84 -3.07
CA THR A 14 24.73 2.81 -1.61
C THR A 14 23.62 3.77 -1.16
N THR A 15 23.59 4.97 -1.73
CA THR A 15 22.57 5.97 -1.41
C THR A 15 21.17 5.55 -1.87
N GLN A 16 21.08 4.94 -3.07
CA GLN A 16 19.83 4.41 -3.61
C GLN A 16 19.28 3.27 -2.74
N VAL A 17 20.12 2.30 -2.37
CA VAL A 17 19.72 1.18 -1.51
C VAL A 17 19.31 1.66 -0.12
N ARG A 18 19.99 2.66 0.45
CA ARG A 18 19.61 3.23 1.75
C ARG A 18 18.22 3.88 1.73
N ASN A 19 17.88 4.62 0.67
CA ASN A 19 16.53 5.19 0.49
C ASN A 19 15.46 4.09 0.41
N ILE A 20 15.75 3.02 -0.33
CA ILE A 20 14.85 1.87 -0.43
C ILE A 20 14.62 1.25 0.95
N ALA A 21 15.69 1.01 1.70
CA ALA A 21 15.63 0.43 3.05
C ALA A 21 14.81 1.30 4.01
N GLU A 22 14.95 2.63 3.96
CA GLU A 22 14.14 3.54 4.77
C GLU A 22 12.65 3.43 4.45
N VAL A 23 12.27 3.43 3.17
CA VAL A 23 10.87 3.34 2.76
C VAL A 23 10.29 1.98 3.13
N THR A 24 11.00 0.87 2.91
CA THR A 24 10.53 -0.46 3.32
C THR A 24 10.40 -0.57 4.84
N THR A 25 11.29 0.07 5.61
CA THR A 25 11.20 0.12 7.08
C THR A 25 9.99 0.93 7.53
N ALA A 26 9.71 2.06 6.89
CA ALA A 26 8.54 2.89 7.16
C ALA A 26 7.24 2.11 6.92
N VAL A 27 7.15 1.42 5.77
CA VAL A 27 6.01 0.57 5.42
C VAL A 27 5.81 -0.55 6.43
N ALA A 28 6.89 -1.23 6.86
CA ALA A 28 6.82 -2.25 7.89
C ALA A 28 6.32 -1.72 9.24
N ARG A 29 6.49 -0.42 9.50
CA ARG A 29 5.95 0.28 10.68
C ARG A 29 4.55 0.88 10.46
N GLY A 30 3.95 0.65 9.29
CA GLY A 30 2.62 1.17 8.93
C GLY A 30 2.62 2.60 8.39
N ASP A 31 3.77 3.23 8.17
CA ASP A 31 3.85 4.53 7.50
C ASP A 31 3.83 4.35 5.97
N LEU A 32 2.62 4.46 5.41
CA LEU A 32 2.35 4.32 3.98
C LEU A 32 2.44 5.67 3.23
N THR A 33 2.91 6.72 3.88
CA THR A 33 3.10 8.05 3.26
C THR A 33 4.46 8.20 2.58
N LYS A 34 5.41 7.30 2.89
CA LYS A 34 6.77 7.34 2.36
C LYS A 34 6.87 6.68 0.98
N LYS A 35 7.66 7.30 0.11
CA LYS A 35 7.96 6.83 -1.24
C LYS A 35 9.44 6.95 -1.51
N ILE A 36 9.95 6.07 -2.37
CA ILE A 36 11.30 6.19 -2.90
C ILE A 36 11.26 7.32 -3.94
N THR A 37 12.00 8.39 -3.70
CA THR A 37 12.02 9.59 -4.55
C THR A 37 13.34 9.77 -5.30
N VAL A 38 14.43 9.21 -4.78
CA VAL A 38 15.78 9.27 -5.36
C VAL A 38 15.80 8.83 -6.83
N ASP A 39 16.66 9.48 -7.64
CA ASP A 39 16.86 9.12 -9.04
C ASP A 39 17.63 7.80 -9.16
N VAL A 40 17.08 6.90 -9.95
CA VAL A 40 17.54 5.50 -10.11
C VAL A 40 17.35 5.09 -11.56
N ARG A 41 18.17 4.15 -12.03
CA ARG A 41 18.15 3.63 -13.40
C ARG A 41 18.31 2.11 -13.37
N GLY A 42 17.99 1.47 -14.49
CA GLY A 42 18.11 0.02 -14.64
C GLY A 42 17.26 -0.74 -13.61
N GLU A 43 17.83 -1.78 -13.03
CA GLU A 43 17.19 -2.70 -12.09
C GLU A 43 16.72 -1.98 -10.81
N VAL A 44 17.44 -0.94 -10.38
CA VAL A 44 17.07 -0.16 -9.19
C VAL A 44 15.82 0.69 -9.46
N LEU A 45 15.60 1.11 -10.71
CA LEU A 45 14.36 1.79 -11.12
C LEU A 45 13.16 0.86 -11.08
N GLU A 46 13.32 -0.38 -11.56
CA GLU A 46 12.28 -1.40 -11.47
C GLU A 46 11.93 -1.74 -10.02
N LEU A 47 12.94 -1.85 -9.15
CA LEU A 47 12.74 -2.04 -7.71
C LEU A 47 12.00 -0.86 -7.07
N LYS A 48 12.40 0.38 -7.38
CA LYS A 48 11.69 1.60 -6.95
C LYS A 48 10.23 1.57 -7.35
N HIS A 49 9.94 1.24 -8.61
CA HIS A 49 8.56 1.17 -9.11
C HIS A 49 7.76 0.11 -8.36
N THR A 50 8.29 -1.10 -8.24
CA THR A 50 7.63 -2.22 -7.55
C THR A 50 7.28 -1.85 -6.11
N ILE A 51 8.24 -1.30 -5.35
CA ILE A 51 8.00 -0.89 -3.96
C ILE A 51 7.02 0.27 -3.89
N ASN A 52 7.15 1.29 -4.72
CA ASN A 52 6.21 2.42 -4.70
C ASN A 52 4.77 1.95 -5.03
N THR A 53 4.59 1.08 -6.03
CA THR A 53 3.28 0.48 -6.35
C THR A 53 2.72 -0.32 -5.18
N MET A 54 3.55 -1.12 -4.49
CA MET A 54 3.14 -1.83 -3.28
C MET A 54 2.64 -0.85 -2.21
N VAL A 55 3.34 0.27 -1.99
CA VAL A 55 2.91 1.31 -1.03
C VAL A 55 1.58 1.96 -1.44
N ASP A 56 1.37 2.22 -2.73
CA ASP A 56 0.10 2.79 -3.22
C ASP A 56 -1.07 1.84 -2.97
N GLN A 57 -0.90 0.56 -3.28
CA GLN A 57 -1.92 -0.47 -3.08
C GLN A 57 -2.25 -0.63 -1.59
N LEU A 58 -1.23 -0.69 -0.73
CA LEU A 58 -1.39 -0.75 0.72
C LEU A 58 -2.14 0.46 1.27
N SER A 59 -1.77 1.67 0.82
CA SER A 59 -2.37 2.92 1.28
C SER A 59 -3.83 3.02 0.86
N SER A 60 -4.14 2.68 -0.39
CA SER A 60 -5.52 2.65 -0.90
C SER A 60 -6.36 1.62 -0.16
N PHE A 61 -5.83 0.43 0.10
CA PHE A 61 -6.52 -0.60 0.88
C PHE A 61 -6.82 -0.14 2.31
N ALA A 62 -5.81 0.37 3.03
CA ALA A 62 -5.96 0.84 4.41
C ALA A 62 -7.01 1.95 4.53
N SER A 63 -7.02 2.89 3.56
CA SER A 63 -8.01 3.96 3.51
C SER A 63 -9.43 3.42 3.30
N GLU A 64 -9.63 2.52 2.33
CA GLU A 64 -10.95 1.96 2.02
C GLU A 64 -11.51 1.10 3.16
N VAL A 65 -10.67 0.27 3.79
CA VAL A 65 -11.10 -0.54 4.93
C VAL A 65 -11.50 0.34 6.11
N THR A 66 -10.72 1.38 6.41
CA THR A 66 -11.05 2.33 7.48
C THR A 66 -12.37 3.05 7.20
N ARG A 67 -12.60 3.45 5.94
CA ARG A 67 -13.84 4.11 5.51
C ARG A 67 -15.05 3.19 5.69
N VAL A 68 -14.99 1.97 5.16
CA VAL A 68 -16.11 1.01 5.23
C VAL A 68 -16.42 0.62 6.68
N ALA A 69 -15.39 0.38 7.49
CA ALA A 69 -15.57 0.05 8.91
C ALA A 69 -16.29 1.18 9.66
N ARG A 70 -15.94 2.44 9.39
CA ARG A 70 -16.61 3.61 9.98
C ARG A 70 -18.05 3.77 9.49
N GLU A 71 -18.27 3.68 8.19
CA GLU A 71 -19.60 3.83 7.59
C GLU A 71 -20.58 2.78 8.11
N VAL A 72 -20.22 1.50 8.01
CA VAL A 72 -21.10 0.38 8.36
C VAL A 72 -21.17 0.19 9.88
N GLY A 73 -20.03 0.27 10.57
CA GLY A 73 -19.93 -0.06 12.00
C GLY A 73 -20.28 1.08 12.95
N THR A 74 -20.01 2.33 12.58
CA THR A 74 -20.21 3.49 13.48
C THR A 74 -21.33 4.40 13.01
N GLU A 75 -21.38 4.73 11.71
CA GLU A 75 -22.37 5.67 11.18
C GLU A 75 -23.70 4.98 10.81
N GLY A 76 -23.76 3.64 10.84
CA GLY A 76 -24.94 2.87 10.46
C GLY A 76 -25.31 3.00 8.98
N LYS A 77 -24.38 3.48 8.15
CA LYS A 77 -24.54 3.58 6.70
C LYS A 77 -24.32 2.20 6.08
N LEU A 78 -25.41 1.46 5.97
CA LEU A 78 -25.40 0.10 5.46
C LEU A 78 -25.24 0.07 3.93
N GLY A 79 -24.57 -0.95 3.43
CA GLY A 79 -24.30 -1.16 1.99
C GLY A 79 -23.00 -0.53 1.47
N GLY A 80 -22.19 0.08 2.33
CA GLY A 80 -20.86 0.55 1.97
C GLY A 80 -19.92 -0.61 1.58
N GLN A 81 -19.20 -0.45 0.47
CA GLN A 81 -18.23 -1.43 -0.02
C GLN A 81 -16.89 -0.76 -0.30
N ALA A 82 -15.80 -1.46 -0.03
CA ALA A 82 -14.43 -1.08 -0.33
C ALA A 82 -14.17 -1.28 -1.82
N GLN A 83 -13.61 -0.25 -2.46
CA GLN A 83 -13.21 -0.28 -3.87
C GLN A 83 -11.73 0.05 -4.01
N VAL A 84 -10.88 -0.98 -3.99
CA VAL A 84 -9.44 -0.81 -4.15
C VAL A 84 -9.06 -1.15 -5.59
N ARG A 85 -8.49 -0.19 -6.32
CA ARG A 85 -8.11 -0.39 -7.73
C ARG A 85 -6.80 -1.15 -7.85
N GLY A 86 -6.73 -2.04 -8.84
CA GLY A 86 -5.48 -2.74 -9.20
C GLY A 86 -5.00 -3.75 -8.16
N VAL A 87 -5.87 -4.21 -7.25
CA VAL A 87 -5.56 -5.29 -6.31
C VAL A 87 -5.70 -6.65 -6.98
N ALA A 88 -4.78 -7.55 -6.65
CA ALA A 88 -4.76 -8.94 -7.07
C ALA A 88 -4.22 -9.82 -5.93
N GLY A 89 -4.44 -11.14 -6.03
CA GLY A 89 -4.02 -12.11 -5.01
C GLY A 89 -4.55 -11.74 -3.62
N THR A 90 -3.69 -11.83 -2.61
CA THR A 90 -4.03 -11.57 -1.20
C THR A 90 -4.75 -10.23 -0.97
N TRP A 91 -4.39 -9.18 -1.72
CA TRP A 91 -5.03 -7.86 -1.58
C TRP A 91 -6.48 -7.85 -2.04
N LYS A 92 -6.78 -8.60 -3.09
CA LYS A 92 -8.14 -8.78 -3.57
C LYS A 92 -8.95 -9.56 -2.56
N ASP A 93 -8.40 -10.67 -2.06
CA ASP A 93 -9.07 -11.53 -1.08
C ASP A 93 -9.43 -10.75 0.20
N LEU A 94 -8.52 -9.90 0.67
CA LEU A 94 -8.78 -9.04 1.83
C LEU A 94 -9.88 -8.02 1.56
N THR A 95 -9.92 -7.42 0.38
CA THR A 95 -10.97 -6.46 -0.03
C THR A 95 -12.33 -7.16 -0.10
N ASP A 96 -12.38 -8.35 -0.71
CA ASP A 96 -13.60 -9.15 -0.82
C ASP A 96 -14.11 -9.57 0.56
N ASN A 97 -13.22 -9.96 1.48
CA ASN A 97 -13.58 -10.31 2.87
C ASN A 97 -14.20 -9.13 3.64
N VAL A 98 -13.65 -7.91 3.49
CA VAL A 98 -14.23 -6.70 4.08
C VAL A 98 -15.61 -6.41 3.51
N ASN A 99 -15.78 -6.57 2.19
CA ASN A 99 -17.07 -6.40 1.52
C ASN A 99 -18.10 -7.44 1.97
N PHE A 100 -17.68 -8.68 2.18
CA PHE A 100 -18.54 -9.74 2.71
C PHE A 100 -19.02 -9.41 4.14
N MET A 101 -18.10 -8.97 5.01
CA MET A 101 -18.44 -8.54 6.37
C MET A 101 -19.44 -7.37 6.37
N ALA A 102 -19.19 -6.35 5.55
CA ALA A 102 -20.08 -5.19 5.42
C ALA A 102 -21.49 -5.57 4.93
N ASN A 103 -21.58 -6.50 3.97
CA ASN A 103 -22.85 -7.01 3.46
C ASN A 103 -23.62 -7.81 4.53
N ASN A 104 -22.92 -8.69 5.27
CA ASN A 104 -23.54 -9.45 6.34
C ASN A 104 -24.10 -8.55 7.43
N LEU A 105 -23.34 -7.52 7.86
CA LEU A 105 -23.82 -6.54 8.83
C LEU A 105 -25.04 -5.76 8.30
N THR A 106 -25.01 -5.34 7.04
CA THR A 106 -26.14 -4.68 6.37
C THR A 106 -27.39 -5.54 6.39
N THR A 107 -27.26 -6.82 6.07
CA THR A 107 -28.37 -7.78 6.06
C THR A 107 -28.92 -8.01 7.46
N GLN A 108 -28.05 -8.23 8.45
CA GLN A 108 -28.45 -8.46 9.84
C GLN A 108 -29.23 -7.27 10.41
N VAL A 109 -28.75 -6.04 10.22
CA VAL A 109 -29.43 -4.86 10.75
C VAL A 109 -30.78 -4.63 10.06
N ARG A 110 -30.87 -4.84 8.74
CA ARG A 110 -32.14 -4.71 8.00
C ARG A 110 -33.19 -5.76 8.40
N ASN A 111 -32.77 -6.94 8.84
CA ASN A 111 -33.68 -7.99 9.30
C ASN A 111 -34.21 -7.76 10.73
N ILE A 112 -33.65 -6.79 11.47
CA ILE A 112 -34.07 -6.43 12.84
C ILE A 112 -35.05 -5.24 12.82
N ALA A 113 -35.01 -4.42 11.77
CA ALA A 113 -35.93 -3.30 11.54
C ALA A 113 -37.26 -3.77 10.94
#